data_AF-A0A163YBQ2-F1
#
_entry.id   AF-A0A163YBQ2-F1
#
_cell.length_a   1.000
_cell.length_b   1.000
_cell.length_c   1.000
_cell.angle_alpha   90.00
_cell.angle_beta   90.00
_cell.angle_gamma   90.00
#
_symmetry.space_group_name_H-M   'P 1'
#
loop_
_entity.id
_entity.type
_entity.pdbx_description
1 polymer ?
#
loop_
_entity_poly.entity_id
_entity_poly.type
_entity_poly.pdbx_seq_one_letter_code
_entity_poly.pdbx_strand_id
1 'polypeptide(L)' 'MTDLGAEAVAAYAGWQGLDVDTFVRSSGPVLAEAQVGRSVLEIAGGLRRDCDAYLLTAAGRSPLR' A
#
# COMPACT_ATOMS: atom_id res chain seq x y z
N MET A 1 3.22 -4.27 -16.00
CA MET A 1 2.91 -5.02 -14.76
C MET A 1 3.75 -6.27 -14.81
N THR A 2 4.58 -6.53 -13.81
CA THR A 2 5.33 -7.79 -13.74
C THR A 2 4.40 -8.90 -13.25
N ASP A 3 4.68 -10.15 -13.61
CA ASP A 3 3.89 -11.30 -13.14
C ASP A 3 3.86 -11.36 -11.61
N LEU A 4 4.96 -11.00 -10.95
CA LEU A 4 5.05 -10.87 -9.49
C LEU A 4 4.03 -9.86 -8.92
N GLY A 5 3.85 -8.73 -9.59
CA GLY A 5 2.88 -7.71 -9.17
C GLY A 5 1.44 -8.22 -9.31
N ALA A 6 1.14 -8.97 -10.37
CA ALA A 6 -0.16 -9.58 -10.57
C ALA A 6 -0.47 -10.66 -9.52
N GLU A 7 0.50 -11.53 -9.22
CA GLU A 7 0.36 -12.56 -8.18
C GLU A 7 0.14 -11.96 -6.80
N ALA A 8 0.88 -10.89 -6.46
CA ALA A 8 0.70 -10.20 -5.18
C ALA A 8 -0.72 -9.62 -5.05
N VAL A 9 -1.22 -8.95 -6.09
CA VAL A 9 -2.60 -8.41 -6.09
C VAL A 9 -3.63 -9.53 -5.94
N ALA A 10 -3.47 -10.66 -6.65
CA ALA A 10 -4.36 -11.81 -6.54
C ALA A 10 -4.34 -12.42 -5.12
N ALA A 11 -3.16 -12.53 -4.50
CA ALA A 11 -3.03 -13.04 -3.14
C ALA A 11 -3.72 -12.13 -2.11
N TYR A 12 -3.54 -10.81 -2.20
CA TYR A 12 -4.20 -9.85 -1.30
C TYR A 12 -5.71 -9.79 -1.51
N ALA A 13 -6.19 -9.86 -2.75
CA ALA A 13 -7.62 -9.94 -3.05
C ALA A 13 -8.23 -11.20 -2.43
N GLY A 14 -7.59 -12.35 -2.62
CA GLY A 14 -8.00 -13.63 -2.03
C GLY A 14 -8.02 -13.61 -0.50
N TRP A 15 -7.05 -12.95 0.15
CA TRP A 15 -7.04 -12.80 1.60
C TRP A 15 -8.24 -12.01 2.13
N GLN A 16 -8.77 -11.06 1.34
CA GLN A 16 -9.96 -10.28 1.68
C GLN A 16 -11.27 -10.90 1.19
N GLY A 17 -11.21 -12.07 0.54
CA GLY A 17 -12.40 -12.71 -0.06
C GLY A 17 -12.99 -11.92 -1.24
N LEU A 18 -12.18 -11.07 -1.88
CA LEU A 18 -12.58 -10.24 -3.01
C LEU A 18 -11.98 -10.79 -4.31
N ASP A 19 -12.64 -10.53 -5.44
CA ASP A 19 -11.99 -10.64 -6.74
C ASP A 19 -11.02 -9.47 -6.95
N VAL A 20 -10.06 -9.66 -7.85
CA VAL A 20 -8.99 -8.69 -8.14
C VAL A 20 -9.55 -7.34 -8.59
N ASP A 21 -10.61 -7.34 -9.40
CA ASP A 21 -11.18 -6.12 -9.96
C ASP A 21 -11.87 -5.29 -8.87
N THR A 22 -12.64 -5.96 -8.01
CA THR A 22 -13.25 -5.34 -6.82
C THR A 22 -12.19 -4.82 -5.85
N PHE A 23 -11.13 -5.59 -5.60
CA PHE A 23 -10.03 -5.21 -4.73
C PHE A 23 -9.27 -3.96 -5.22
N VAL A 24 -8.96 -3.91 -6.52
CA VAL A 24 -8.29 -2.74 -7.13
C VAL A 24 -9.18 -1.51 -7.09
N ARG A 25 -10.49 -1.68 -7.28
CA ARG A 25 -11.44 -0.57 -7.21
C ARG A 25 -11.63 -0.03 -5.80
N SER A 26 -11.55 -0.89 -4.79
CA SER A 26 -11.66 -0.49 -3.39
C SER A 26 -10.40 0.18 -2.83
N SER A 27 -9.25 0.04 -3.49
CA SER A 27 -7.97 0.60 -3.01
C SER A 27 -7.88 2.13 -3.15
N GLY A 28 -8.84 2.75 -3.83
CA GLY A 28 -8.91 4.20 -3.98
C GLY A 28 -7.95 4.74 -5.05
N PRO A 29 -7.65 6.05 -5.01
CA PRO A 29 -6.82 6.69 -6.04
C PRO A 29 -5.39 6.16 -6.06
N VAL A 30 -4.84 6.03 -7.28
CA VAL A 30 -3.44 5.66 -7.48
C VAL A 30 -2.53 6.71 -6.85
N LEU A 31 -1.54 6.26 -6.09
CA LEU A 31 -0.56 7.14 -5.45
C LEU A 31 0.37 7.77 -6.49
N ALA A 32 0.69 9.04 -6.30
CA ALA A 32 1.75 9.69 -7.07
C ALA A 32 3.13 9.16 -6.65
N GLU A 33 4.01 8.89 -7.62
CA GLU A 33 5.36 8.36 -7.35
C GLU A 33 6.13 9.21 -6.33
N ALA A 34 6.05 10.54 -6.45
CA ALA A 34 6.70 11.47 -5.53
C ALA A 34 6.17 11.35 -4.08
N GLN A 35 4.88 11.06 -3.91
CA GLN A 35 4.27 10.85 -2.60
C GLN A 35 4.73 9.53 -1.98
N VAL A 36 4.83 8.48 -2.78
CA VAL A 36 5.35 7.17 -2.35
C VAL A 36 6.82 7.31 -1.93
N GLY A 37 7.66 7.92 -2.77
CA GLY A 37 9.08 8.10 -2.51
C GLY A 37 9.34 8.87 -1.22
N ARG A 38 8.63 9.98 -0.98
CA ARG A 38 8.72 10.74 0.27
C ARG A 38 8.34 9.87 1.48
N SER A 39 7.23 9.15 1.39
CA SER A 39 6.72 8.32 2.50
C SER A 39 7.70 7.21 2.87
N VAL A 40 8.32 6.56 1.88
CA VAL A 40 9.33 5.52 2.08
C VAL A 40 10.58 6.08 2.74
N LEU A 41 11.07 7.24 2.27
CA LEU A 41 12.24 7.90 2.86
C LEU A 41 12.01 8.30 4.33
N GLU A 42 10.82 8.78 4.67
CA GLU A 42 10.47 9.12 6.06
C GLU A 42 10.46 7.90 6.99
N ILE A 43 9.96 6.76 6.50
CA ILE A 43 9.94 5.49 7.27
C ILE A 43 11.38 4.96 7.43
N ALA A 44 12.11 4.82 6.32
CA ALA A 44 13.47 4.29 6.32
C ALA A 44 14.45 5.19 7.08
N GLY A 45 14.24 6.50 7.03
CA GLY A 45 15.02 7.51 7.76
C GLY A 45 14.80 7.52 9.27
N GLY A 46 13.88 6.70 9.79
CA GLY A 46 13.69 6.54 11.24
C GLY A 46 13.09 7.76 11.94
N LEU A 47 12.49 8.69 11.20
CA LEU A 47 11.87 9.90 11.75
C LEU A 47 10.72 9.56 12.72
N ARG A 48 10.14 8.36 12.60
CA ARG A 48 9.06 7.84 13.45
C ARG A 48 9.13 6.31 13.53
N ARG A 49 9.53 5.76 14.69
CA ARG A 49 9.51 4.31 15.01
C ARG A 49 8.34 3.97 15.94
N ASP A 50 7.21 4.62 15.75
CA ASP A 50 6.02 4.42 16.59
C ASP A 50 5.27 3.14 16.23
N CYS A 51 5.40 2.62 15.00
CA CYS A 51 4.75 1.38 14.55
C CYS A 51 5.65 0.58 13.58
N ASP A 52 5.48 -0.75 13.60
CA ASP A 52 6.22 -1.67 12.72
C ASP A 52 5.68 -1.69 11.27
N ALA A 53 4.44 -1.24 11.09
CA ALA A 53 3.77 -1.20 9.80
C ALA A 53 2.93 0.07 9.63
N TYR A 54 2.84 0.55 8.39
CA TYR A 54 2.01 1.69 8.01
C TYR A 54 1.24 1.38 6.73
N LEU A 55 -0.01 1.82 6.67
CA LEU A 55 -0.81 1.88 5.46
C LEU A 55 -0.61 3.25 4.79
N LEU A 56 -0.27 3.25 3.51
CA LEU A 56 -0.17 4.47 2.71
C LEU A 56 -1.34 4.53 1.72
N THR A 57 -2.13 5.59 1.80
CA THR A 57 -3.24 5.88 0.88
C THR A 57 -3.07 7.27 0.28
N ALA A 58 -3.87 7.61 -0.74
CA ALA A 58 -3.87 8.95 -1.31
C ALA A 58 -4.18 10.03 -0.25
N ALA A 59 -4.92 9.67 0.81
CA ALA A 59 -5.22 10.54 1.94
C ALA A 59 -4.05 10.71 2.93
N GLY A 60 -2.96 9.94 2.76
CA GLY A 60 -1.78 9.98 3.63
C GLY A 60 -1.48 8.64 4.28
N ARG A 61 -0.55 8.67 5.24
CA ARG A 61 -0.05 7.50 5.96
C ARG A 61 -0.78 7.32 7.30
N SER A 62 -1.25 6.10 7.58
CA SER A 62 -1.79 5.70 8.87
C SER A 62 -1.01 4.51 9.44
N PRO A 63 -0.78 4.44 10.76
CA PRO A 63 -0.15 3.27 11.38
C PRO A 63 -1.10 2.06 11.34
N LEU A 64 -0.54 0.87 11.11
CA LEU A 64 -1.23 -0.41 11.28
C LEU A 64 -0.83 -1.01 12.63
N ARG A 65 -1.82 -1.50 13.37
CA ARG A 65 -1.63 -2.25 14.62
C ARG A 65 -1.75 -3.74 14.37
#